data_AF-X1H1M2-F1
#
_entry.id   AF-X1H1M2-F1
#
_cell.length_a   1.000
_cell.length_b   1.000
_cell.length_c   1.000
_cell.angle_alpha   90.00
_cell.angle_beta   90.00
_cell.angle_gamma   90.00
#
_symmetry.space_group_name_H-M   'P 1'
#
loop_
_entity.id
_entity.type
_entity.pdbx_description
1 polymer ?
#
loop_
_entity_poly.entity_id
_entity_poly.type
_entity_poly.pdbx_seq_one_letter_code
_entity_poly.pdbx_strand_id
1 'polypeptide(L)'
;GIRVGKGSTAVAIDDYALETPLGEGTGVDEFNHQAVTFTGPAVVGPTCSFTVKRILLNNSGVTISGIREIGQYMSMPIPTGAYGLSFRDVLPGAVSVPDGGSITVIYTIAVTV
;
A
#
# COMPACT_ATOMS: atom_id res chain seq x y z
N GLY A 1 -6.00 -4.78 1.07
CA GLY A 1 -5.04 -4.24 2.04
C GLY A 1 -3.95 -3.50 1.30
N ILE A 2 -3.19 -2.67 2.02
CA ILE A 2 -2.08 -1.92 1.43
C ILE A 2 -1.05 -2.91 0.88
N ARG A 3 -0.54 -2.63 -0.32
CA ARG A 3 0.55 -3.33 -0.99
C ARG A 3 1.60 -2.33 -1.45
N VAL A 4 2.81 -2.83 -1.67
CA VAL A 4 3.92 -2.07 -2.25
C VAL A 4 4.37 -2.73 -3.55
N GLY A 5 5.04 -1.97 -4.40
CA GLY A 5 5.56 -2.43 -5.68
C GLY A 5 6.84 -1.72 -6.09
N LYS A 6 7.41 -2.17 -7.21
CA LYS A 6 8.61 -1.57 -7.83
C LYS A 6 8.30 -0.66 -9.01
N GLY A 7 7.02 -0.55 -9.40
CA GLY A 7 6.57 0.34 -10.46
C GLY A 7 7.01 1.78 -10.24
N SER A 8 7.32 2.46 -11.35
CA SER A 8 7.79 3.85 -11.33
C SER A 8 7.04 4.75 -12.30
N THR A 9 6.12 4.19 -13.07
CA THR A 9 5.22 4.96 -13.93
C THR A 9 4.37 5.88 -13.07
N ALA A 10 4.36 7.18 -13.42
CA ALA A 10 3.58 8.20 -12.71
C ALA A 10 2.11 7.79 -12.58
N VAL A 11 1.47 8.19 -11.48
CA VAL A 11 0.06 7.86 -11.22
C VAL A 11 -0.83 8.43 -12.32
N ALA A 12 -1.68 7.59 -12.90
CA ALA A 12 -2.78 7.98 -13.75
C ALA A 12 -4.12 7.79 -13.02
N ILE A 13 -5.12 8.61 -13.34
CA ILE A 13 -6.42 8.58 -12.63
C ILE A 13 -7.21 7.28 -12.88
N ASP A 14 -6.87 6.57 -13.96
CA ASP A 14 -7.46 5.31 -14.40
C ASP A 14 -6.61 4.08 -14.03
N ASP A 15 -5.56 4.25 -13.23
CA ASP A 15 -4.77 3.14 -12.70
C ASP A 15 -5.67 2.17 -11.90
N TYR A 16 -5.68 0.90 -12.30
CA TYR A 16 -6.49 -0.16 -11.68
C TYR A 16 -5.66 -1.20 -10.92
N ALA A 17 -4.34 -1.12 -11.00
CA ALA A 17 -3.39 -1.97 -10.28
C ALA A 17 -2.04 -1.27 -10.07
N LEU A 18 -1.22 -1.82 -9.18
CA LEU A 18 0.22 -1.56 -9.16
C LEU A 18 0.86 -2.13 -10.43
N GLU A 19 1.88 -1.44 -10.94
CA GLU A 19 2.59 -1.84 -12.16
C GLU A 19 3.43 -3.10 -11.92
N THR A 20 4.11 -3.19 -10.77
CA THR A 20 4.94 -4.33 -10.37
C THR A 20 4.74 -4.60 -8.87
N PRO A 21 3.60 -5.19 -8.47
CA PRO A 21 3.30 -5.46 -7.07
C PRO A 21 4.24 -6.50 -6.46
N LEU A 22 4.61 -6.30 -5.20
CA LEU A 22 5.30 -7.29 -4.38
C LEU A 22 4.30 -8.16 -3.62
N GLY A 23 4.56 -9.47 -3.61
CA GLY A 23 3.65 -10.50 -3.11
C GLY A 23 3.60 -10.60 -1.59
N GLU A 24 2.60 -11.32 -1.08
CA GLU A 24 2.61 -11.84 0.29
C GLU A 24 3.53 -13.05 0.35
N GLY A 25 4.46 -13.09 1.30
CA GLY A 25 5.28 -14.26 1.54
C GLY A 25 6.64 -13.94 2.14
N THR A 26 7.55 -14.90 2.01
CA THR A 26 8.94 -14.84 2.49
C THR A 26 9.93 -15.15 1.37
N GLY A 27 9.48 -15.20 0.12
CA GLY A 27 10.34 -15.34 -1.05
C GLY A 27 11.07 -14.04 -1.40
N VAL A 28 11.89 -14.12 -2.44
CA VAL A 28 12.53 -12.93 -3.03
C VAL A 28 11.45 -11.95 -3.47
N ASP A 29 11.60 -10.69 -3.06
CA ASP A 29 10.65 -9.61 -3.39
C ASP A 29 9.21 -9.87 -2.88
N GLU A 30 9.08 -10.58 -1.77
CA GLU A 30 7.83 -10.76 -1.04
C GLU A 30 7.91 -10.16 0.37
N PHE A 31 6.79 -9.68 0.87
CA PHE A 31 6.67 -9.19 2.24
C PHE A 31 5.65 -10.04 3.01
N ASN A 32 5.91 -10.29 4.29
CA ASN A 32 4.86 -10.76 5.18
C ASN A 32 3.97 -9.58 5.56
N HIS A 33 2.79 -9.52 4.98
CA HIS A 33 1.93 -8.38 5.20
C HIS A 33 1.08 -8.56 6.45
N GLN A 34 1.26 -7.65 7.40
CA GLN A 34 0.51 -7.65 8.66
C GLN A 34 -0.95 -7.20 8.45
N ALA A 35 -1.75 -7.27 9.52
CA ALA A 35 -3.12 -6.78 9.49
C ALA A 35 -3.18 -5.29 9.11
N VAL A 36 -4.22 -4.91 8.36
CA VAL A 36 -4.52 -3.50 8.08
C VAL A 36 -5.35 -2.96 9.23
N THR A 37 -5.03 -1.76 9.71
CA THR A 37 -5.82 -1.06 10.72
C THR A 37 -6.31 0.29 10.18
N PHE A 38 -7.42 0.77 10.73
CA PHE A 38 -8.05 2.03 10.36
C PHE A 38 -8.46 2.80 11.60
N THR A 39 -8.42 4.13 11.54
CA THR A 39 -9.16 4.96 12.51
C THR A 39 -10.60 5.18 12.02
N GLY A 40 -11.49 5.55 12.94
CA GLY A 40 -12.79 6.09 12.54
C GLY A 40 -12.64 7.44 11.82
N PRO A 41 -13.64 7.83 11.01
CA PRO A 41 -13.69 9.16 10.43
C PRO A 41 -13.82 10.22 11.52
N ALA A 42 -13.08 11.33 11.37
CA ALA A 42 -13.11 12.49 12.25
C ALA A 42 -13.27 13.77 11.43
N VAL A 43 -14.07 14.71 11.93
CA VAL A 43 -14.36 16.00 11.27
C VAL A 43 -13.64 17.13 12.01
N VAL A 44 -12.87 17.93 11.28
CA VAL A 44 -12.21 19.14 11.77
C VAL A 44 -12.43 20.26 10.76
N GLY A 45 -13.24 21.25 11.13
CA GLY A 45 -13.65 22.31 10.20
C GLY A 45 -14.38 21.74 8.97
N PRO A 46 -13.98 22.10 7.74
CA PRO A 46 -14.59 21.58 6.51
C PRO A 46 -14.08 20.19 6.10
N THR A 47 -13.17 19.57 6.87
CA THR A 47 -12.49 18.33 6.47
C THR A 47 -12.99 17.13 7.28
N CYS A 48 -13.37 16.05 6.60
CA CYS A 48 -13.57 14.72 7.19
C CYS A 48 -12.42 13.80 6.78
N SER A 49 -11.80 13.09 7.72
CA SER A 49 -10.65 12.23 7.43
C SER A 49 -10.56 10.98 8.30
N PHE A 50 -9.87 9.96 7.81
CA PHE A 50 -9.47 8.77 8.57
C PHE A 50 -8.10 8.28 8.11
N THR A 51 -7.46 7.43 8.90
CA THR A 51 -6.17 6.83 8.55
C THR A 51 -6.30 5.36 8.21
N VAL A 52 -5.43 4.90 7.32
CA VAL A 52 -5.22 3.50 6.95
C VAL A 52 -3.76 3.16 7.23
N LYS A 53 -3.50 2.06 7.91
CA LYS A 53 -2.14 1.60 8.21
C LYS A 53 -1.94 0.13 7.87
N ARG A 54 -0.74 -0.22 7.39
CA ARG A 54 -0.26 -1.60 7.32
C ARG A 54 1.25 -1.66 7.55
N ILE A 55 1.71 -2.71 8.20
CA ILE A 55 3.13 -3.05 8.33
C ILE A 55 3.45 -4.19 7.35
N LEU A 56 4.58 -4.08 6.66
CA LEU A 56 5.08 -5.06 5.69
C LEU A 56 6.46 -5.49 6.17
N LEU A 57 6.61 -6.75 6.61
CA LEU A 57 7.87 -7.28 7.15
C LEU A 57 8.66 -7.97 6.04
N ASN A 58 9.94 -7.66 5.93
CA ASN A 58 10.84 -8.39 5.04
C ASN A 58 11.48 -9.54 5.83
N ASN A 59 11.05 -10.77 5.57
CA ASN A 59 11.67 -11.98 6.10
C ASN A 59 12.20 -12.87 4.96
N SER A 60 12.66 -12.25 3.85
CA SER A 60 13.08 -12.96 2.65
C SER A 60 14.51 -13.50 2.70
N GLY A 61 15.27 -13.17 3.73
CA GLY A 61 16.70 -13.48 3.84
C GLY A 61 17.61 -12.53 3.04
N VAL A 62 17.05 -11.55 2.31
CA VAL A 62 17.79 -10.55 1.53
C VAL A 62 17.17 -9.16 1.66
N THR A 63 17.92 -8.11 1.28
CA THR A 63 17.36 -6.74 1.22
C THR A 63 16.45 -6.59 0.00
N ILE A 64 15.17 -6.24 0.22
CA ILE A 64 14.25 -5.90 -0.86
C ILE A 64 14.47 -4.43 -1.23
N SER A 65 14.92 -4.18 -2.45
CA SER A 65 15.30 -2.85 -2.94
C SER A 65 14.38 -2.37 -4.06
N GLY A 66 14.36 -1.06 -4.31
CA GLY A 66 13.65 -0.51 -5.48
C GLY A 66 12.15 -0.33 -5.28
N ILE A 67 11.67 -0.30 -4.04
CA ILE A 67 10.25 -0.11 -3.74
C ILE A 67 9.89 1.34 -4.05
N ARG A 68 8.88 1.54 -4.91
CA ARG A 68 8.53 2.86 -5.46
C ARG A 68 7.05 3.13 -5.56
N GLU A 69 6.19 2.14 -5.49
CA GLU A 69 4.75 2.36 -5.55
C GLU A 69 4.02 1.74 -4.38
N ILE A 70 2.90 2.36 -4.02
CA ILE A 70 2.03 1.94 -2.93
C ILE A 70 0.60 1.98 -3.44
N GLY A 71 -0.20 0.99 -3.02
CA GLY A 71 -1.61 0.97 -3.36
C GLY A 71 -2.45 0.29 -2.30
N GLN A 72 -3.68 0.74 -2.13
CA GLN A 72 -4.65 0.09 -1.25
C GLN A 72 -5.67 -0.67 -2.08
N TYR A 73 -5.74 -1.98 -1.87
CA TYR A 73 -6.75 -2.83 -2.49
C TYR A 73 -7.94 -3.07 -1.56
N MET A 74 -9.15 -2.91 -2.07
CA MET A 74 -10.39 -3.18 -1.33
C MET A 74 -11.08 -4.41 -1.89
N SER A 75 -11.62 -5.24 -1.01
CA SER A 75 -12.47 -6.37 -1.44
C SER A 75 -13.74 -5.82 -2.08
N MET A 76 -14.12 -6.40 -3.21
CA MET A 76 -15.31 -6.05 -3.94
C MET A 76 -16.36 -7.16 -3.76
N PRO A 77 -17.63 -6.80 -3.53
CA PRO A 77 -18.69 -7.79 -3.40
C PRO A 77 -19.04 -8.46 -4.73
N ILE A 78 -18.83 -7.75 -5.85
CA ILE A 78 -19.17 -8.21 -7.20
C ILE A 78 -18.03 -7.86 -8.19
N PRO A 79 -17.49 -8.84 -8.94
CA PRO A 79 -17.68 -10.27 -8.71
C PRO A 79 -17.09 -10.68 -7.34
N THR A 80 -17.68 -11.67 -6.70
CA THR A 80 -17.29 -12.07 -5.35
C THR A 80 -15.83 -12.50 -5.32
N GLY A 81 -15.05 -11.93 -4.40
CA GLY A 81 -13.62 -12.21 -4.27
C GLY A 81 -12.73 -11.37 -5.17
N ALA A 82 -13.28 -10.43 -5.94
CA ALA A 82 -12.48 -9.44 -6.65
C ALA A 82 -11.88 -8.41 -5.68
N TYR A 83 -10.76 -7.83 -6.10
CA TYR A 83 -10.13 -6.72 -5.41
C TYR A 83 -9.95 -5.56 -6.37
N GLY A 84 -10.37 -4.37 -5.95
CA GLY A 84 -10.18 -3.12 -6.69
C GLY A 84 -9.11 -2.25 -6.05
N LEU A 85 -8.35 -1.54 -6.86
CA LEU A 85 -7.44 -0.50 -6.38
C LEU A 85 -8.25 0.74 -5.97
N SER A 86 -8.04 1.23 -4.75
CA SER A 86 -8.73 2.42 -4.21
C SER A 86 -7.92 3.69 -4.40
N PHE A 87 -6.61 3.62 -4.20
CA PHE A 87 -5.65 4.67 -4.54
C PHE A 87 -4.32 4.01 -4.90
N ARG A 88 -3.54 4.72 -5.71
CA ARG A 88 -2.14 4.44 -6.01
C ARG A 88 -1.31 5.68 -5.75
N ASP A 89 -0.10 5.47 -5.29
CA ASP A 89 0.89 6.49 -5.05
C ASP A 89 2.26 6.01 -5.53
N VAL A 90 3.10 6.93 -5.99
CA VAL A 90 4.46 6.66 -6.46
C VAL A 90 5.41 7.55 -5.68
N LEU A 91 6.30 6.90 -4.94
CA LEU A 91 7.29 7.54 -4.11
C LEU A 91 8.29 8.34 -4.97
N PRO A 92 8.71 9.53 -4.52
CA PRO A 92 9.68 10.35 -5.25
C PRO A 92 11.06 9.67 -5.38
N GLY A 93 11.37 8.73 -4.49
CA GLY A 93 12.61 7.95 -4.48
C GLY A 93 12.36 6.48 -4.14
N ALA A 94 13.28 5.61 -4.59
CA ALA A 94 13.24 4.20 -4.23
C ALA A 94 13.59 4.00 -2.76
N VAL A 95 12.90 3.06 -2.12
CA VAL A 95 13.16 2.61 -0.74
C VAL A 95 13.65 1.17 -0.75
N SER A 96 14.50 0.84 0.21
CA SER A 96 14.99 -0.51 0.45
C SER A 96 14.66 -0.94 1.88
N VAL A 97 14.34 -2.22 2.06
CA VAL A 97 14.06 -2.82 3.35
C VAL A 97 15.03 -3.98 3.56
N PRO A 98 15.96 -3.88 4.52
CA PRO A 98 16.81 -5.00 4.89
C PRO A 98 16.00 -6.20 5.36
N ASP A 99 16.59 -7.40 5.27
CA ASP A 99 16.03 -8.58 5.93
C ASP A 99 15.87 -8.35 7.44
N GLY A 100 14.79 -8.87 8.02
CA GLY A 100 14.33 -8.58 9.39
C GLY A 100 13.78 -7.16 9.59
N GLY A 101 13.80 -6.32 8.56
CA GLY A 101 13.27 -4.96 8.56
C GLY A 101 11.79 -4.89 8.21
N SER A 102 11.25 -3.66 8.18
CA SER A 102 9.87 -3.42 7.76
C SER A 102 9.67 -2.07 7.11
N ILE A 103 8.59 -1.95 6.31
CA ILE A 103 7.97 -0.67 5.98
C ILE A 103 6.64 -0.58 6.72
N THR A 104 6.43 0.56 7.38
CA THR A 104 5.11 0.93 7.90
C THR A 104 4.51 1.98 6.97
N VAL A 105 3.42 1.63 6.32
CA VAL A 105 2.68 2.54 5.44
C VAL A 105 1.49 3.11 6.20
N ILE A 106 1.34 4.44 6.16
CA ILE A 106 0.21 5.16 6.76
C ILE A 106 -0.28 6.21 5.77
N TYR A 107 -1.55 6.15 5.40
CA TYR A 107 -2.22 7.20 4.61
C TYR A 107 -3.35 7.81 5.42
N THR A 108 -3.50 9.13 5.30
CA THR A 108 -4.70 9.84 5.70
C THR A 108 -5.55 10.08 4.46
N ILE A 109 -6.77 9.56 4.46
CA ILE A 109 -7.75 9.82 3.42
C ILE A 109 -8.66 10.93 3.93
N ALA A 110 -8.80 11.99 3.15
CA ALA A 110 -9.56 13.18 3.54
C ALA A 110 -10.41 13.71 2.39
N VAL A 111 -11.55 14.30 2.75
CA VAL A 111 -12.38 15.12 1.88
C VAL A 111 -12.61 16.46 2.56
N THR A 112 -12.53 17.54 1.80
CA THR A 112 -12.75 18.92 2.26
C THR A 112 -13.78 19.58 1.35
N VAL A 113 -14.72 20.32 1.94
CA VAL A 113 -15.73 21.11 1.23
C VAL A 113 -15.37 22.59 1.14
#